data_AF-A0A836MGI1-F1
#
_entry.id   AF-A0A836MGI1-F1
#
_cell.length_a   1.000
_cell.length_b   1.000
_cell.length_c   1.000
_cell.angle_alpha   90.00
_cell.angle_beta   90.00
_cell.angle_gamma   90.00
#
_symmetry.space_group_name_H-M   'P 1'
#
loop_
_entity.id
_entity.type
_entity.pdbx_description
1 polymer ?
#
loop_
_entity_poly.entity_id
_entity_poly.type
_entity_poly.pdbx_seq_one_letter_code
_entity_poly.pdbx_strand_id
1 'polypeptide(L)'
;MNQAPNGIEVSYPLTIFAALTFWMNILIIKFGWVNYALGVLWSLSVEEVFYFVFPLLCLLTRSNKVFIAVLIGVIIYGPYFRSLHFGEESGAYLYHYFSSFDGIAVGCLTAIFSHKYQPNWHYKKLLSWLIILSMTALYLYAPIKEVSTWGISLFAFATGLLILCFQHPSETQAHNLLTKVMVWLGQRSYETYLFHLVVLGLMKVAFVPAQTDASIKIMLLIGYLVLTFVISAAIEKYYSTPLNSYIRKIFIKDKS
;
A
#
# COMPACT_ATOMS: atom_id res chain seq x y z
N MET A 1 18.75 -1.82 14.71
CA MET A 1 19.94 -2.49 14.16
C MET A 1 19.65 -2.85 12.72
N ASN A 2 20.57 -2.55 11.80
CA ASN A 2 20.47 -3.13 10.46
C ASN A 2 20.68 -4.64 10.60
N GLN A 3 19.76 -5.46 10.11
CA GLN A 3 19.92 -6.90 10.08
C GLN A 3 20.10 -7.29 8.62
N ALA A 4 21.22 -7.92 8.30
CA ALA A 4 21.48 -8.43 6.96
C ALA A 4 21.07 -9.91 6.92
N PRO A 5 19.85 -10.25 6.48
CA PRO A 5 19.43 -11.66 6.40
C PRO A 5 20.31 -12.49 5.46
N ASN A 6 21.03 -11.85 4.53
CA ASN A 6 21.86 -12.53 3.52
C ASN A 6 23.37 -12.53 3.85
N GLY A 7 23.78 -12.18 5.07
CA GLY A 7 25.19 -12.11 5.47
C GLY A 7 26.00 -10.97 4.83
N ILE A 8 25.35 -10.08 4.06
CA ILE A 8 25.96 -8.91 3.44
C ILE A 8 25.61 -7.68 4.29
N GLU A 9 26.58 -7.13 5.00
CA GLU A 9 26.37 -5.91 5.78
C GLU A 9 26.10 -4.70 4.87
N VAL A 10 24.92 -4.10 5.02
CA VAL A 10 24.55 -2.85 4.36
C VAL A 10 24.74 -1.70 5.34
N SER A 11 25.58 -0.73 4.95
CA SER A 11 25.90 0.41 5.80
C SER A 11 24.65 1.25 6.11
N TYR A 12 24.58 1.75 7.34
CA TYR A 12 23.46 2.61 7.76
C TYR A 12 23.29 3.87 6.91
N PRO A 13 24.38 4.58 6.50
CA PRO A 13 24.26 5.69 5.56
C PRO A 13 23.63 5.31 4.22
N LEU A 14 23.96 4.11 3.69
CA LEU A 14 23.36 3.64 2.44
C LEU A 14 21.86 3.36 2.62
N THR A 15 21.46 2.79 3.75
CA THR A 15 20.03 2.60 4.07
C THR A 15 19.28 3.93 4.16
N ILE A 16 19.83 4.93 4.84
CA ILE A 16 19.23 6.27 4.92
C ILE A 16 19.16 6.89 3.53
N PHE A 17 20.25 6.81 2.76
CA PHE A 17 20.29 7.34 1.42
C PHE A 17 19.20 6.71 0.55
N ALA A 18 19.00 5.39 0.62
CA ALA A 18 17.96 4.70 -0.10
C ALA A 18 16.54 5.10 0.30
N ALA A 19 16.32 5.35 1.60
CA ALA A 19 15.06 5.89 2.08
C ALA A 19 14.79 7.31 1.58
N LEU A 20 15.79 8.21 1.62
CA LEU A 20 15.64 9.61 1.21
C LEU A 20 15.57 9.81 -0.32
N THR A 21 16.11 8.86 -1.09
CA THR A 21 16.11 8.89 -2.55
C THR A 21 15.17 7.86 -3.18
N PHE A 22 14.26 7.29 -2.39
CA PHE A 22 13.12 6.48 -2.85
C PHE A 22 13.48 5.25 -3.72
N TRP A 23 14.51 4.51 -3.32
CA TRP A 23 14.86 3.21 -3.94
C TRP A 23 15.01 2.08 -2.91
N MET A 24 14.32 2.22 -1.77
CA MET A 24 14.36 1.25 -0.68
C MET A 24 13.89 -0.14 -1.11
N ASN A 25 12.92 -0.21 -2.02
CA ASN A 25 12.44 -1.47 -2.58
C ASN A 25 13.54 -2.25 -3.33
N ILE A 26 14.39 -1.56 -4.09
CA ILE A 26 15.53 -2.20 -4.78
C ILE A 26 16.60 -2.66 -3.79
N LEU A 27 16.86 -1.84 -2.75
CA LEU A 27 17.78 -2.23 -1.67
C LEU A 27 17.32 -3.52 -0.99
N ILE A 28 16.00 -3.64 -0.73
CA ILE A 28 15.40 -4.84 -0.13
C ILE A 28 15.52 -6.05 -1.06
N ILE A 29 15.26 -5.87 -2.36
CA ILE A 29 15.38 -6.98 -3.33
C ILE A 29 16.81 -7.53 -3.38
N LYS A 30 17.80 -6.64 -3.31
CA LYS A 30 19.22 -7.01 -3.44
C LYS A 30 19.82 -7.58 -2.15
N PHE A 31 19.46 -7.03 -1.00
CA PHE A 31 20.13 -7.33 0.27
C PHE A 31 19.19 -7.90 1.36
N GLY A 32 17.90 -8.07 1.03
CA GLY A 32 16.87 -8.45 1.97
C GLY A 32 16.43 -7.28 2.86
N TRP A 33 15.66 -7.58 3.91
CA TRP A 33 15.16 -6.58 4.85
C TRP A 33 16.27 -6.03 5.76
N VAL A 34 17.05 -5.08 5.23
CA VAL A 34 18.22 -4.50 5.90
C VAL A 34 17.88 -3.72 7.16
N ASN A 35 16.73 -3.07 7.20
CA ASN A 35 16.28 -2.28 8.34
C ASN A 35 14.78 -2.46 8.51
N TYR A 36 14.36 -2.91 9.68
CA TYR A 36 12.98 -3.29 9.92
C TYR A 36 12.01 -2.10 9.88
N ALA A 37 12.41 -0.97 10.49
CA ALA A 37 11.57 0.22 10.57
C ALA A 37 11.48 0.95 9.22
N LEU A 38 12.63 1.16 8.57
CA LEU A 38 12.69 1.86 7.28
C LEU A 38 12.26 0.97 6.12
N GLY A 39 12.26 -0.35 6.29
CA GLY A 39 11.89 -1.30 5.24
C GLY A 39 10.47 -1.09 4.72
N VAL A 40 9.55 -0.57 5.55
CA VAL A 40 8.18 -0.21 5.15
C VAL A 40 8.14 0.79 3.98
N LEU A 41 9.19 1.60 3.80
CA LEU A 41 9.29 2.61 2.74
C LEU A 41 9.46 2.01 1.34
N TRP A 42 9.47 0.68 1.21
CA TRP A 42 9.50 0.01 -0.10
C TRP A 42 8.31 0.41 -0.97
N SER A 43 7.10 0.48 -0.42
CA SER A 43 5.92 0.85 -1.23
C SER A 43 5.95 2.34 -1.57
N LEU A 44 6.41 3.18 -0.64
CA LEU A 44 6.61 4.61 -0.87
C LEU A 44 7.61 4.84 -2.01
N SER A 45 8.68 4.04 -2.08
CA SER A 45 9.64 4.09 -3.19
C SER A 45 8.98 3.78 -4.55
N VAL A 46 8.03 2.84 -4.58
CA VAL A 46 7.25 2.54 -5.78
C VAL A 46 6.31 3.70 -6.14
N GLU A 47 5.63 4.29 -5.15
CA GLU A 47 4.72 5.41 -5.33
C GLU A 47 5.41 6.66 -5.87
N GLU A 48 6.59 7.01 -5.36
CA GLU A 48 7.36 8.18 -5.84
C GLU A 48 7.81 8.04 -7.30
N VAL A 49 8.26 6.83 -7.70
CA VAL A 49 8.55 6.56 -9.11
C VAL A 49 7.27 6.69 -9.95
N PHE A 50 6.13 6.23 -9.46
CA PHE A 50 4.85 6.47 -10.13
C PHE A 50 4.54 7.96 -10.28
N TYR A 51 4.68 8.77 -9.22
CA TYR A 51 4.41 10.21 -9.29
C TYR A 51 5.35 10.95 -10.26
N PHE A 52 6.58 10.47 -10.43
CA PHE A 52 7.50 11.00 -11.43
C PHE A 52 7.16 10.54 -12.86
N VAL A 53 6.88 9.24 -13.04
CA VAL A 53 6.64 8.65 -14.36
C VAL A 53 5.25 9.00 -14.91
N PHE A 54 4.24 9.15 -14.06
CA PHE A 54 2.86 9.34 -14.48
C PHE A 54 2.64 10.62 -15.30
N PRO A 55 3.13 11.82 -14.90
CA PRO A 55 3.03 13.02 -15.73
C PRO A 55 3.73 12.86 -17.08
N LEU A 56 4.91 12.24 -17.11
CA LEU A 56 5.65 11.97 -18.34
C LEU A 56 4.86 11.03 -19.25
N LEU A 57 4.29 9.97 -18.68
CA LEU A 57 3.45 9.04 -19.40
C LEU A 57 2.26 9.77 -20.02
N CYS A 58 1.54 10.61 -19.25
CA CYS A 58 0.43 11.42 -19.77
C CYS A 58 0.86 12.38 -20.90
N LEU A 59 2.03 13.01 -20.79
CA LEU A 59 2.55 13.92 -21.82
C LEU A 59 2.94 13.18 -23.11
N LEU A 60 3.52 11.98 -22.98
CA LEU A 60 3.93 11.14 -24.10
C LEU A 60 2.71 10.49 -24.77
N THR A 61 1.76 10.00 -23.98
CA THR A 61 0.51 9.41 -24.47
C THR A 61 -0.50 10.53 -24.75
N ARG A 62 -0.34 11.23 -25.87
CA ARG A 62 -1.23 12.32 -26.30
C ARG A 62 -2.67 11.90 -26.61
N SER A 63 -2.98 10.61 -26.52
CA SER A 63 -4.30 10.03 -26.82
C SER A 63 -4.75 9.10 -25.71
N ASN A 64 -6.00 9.27 -25.26
CA ASN A 64 -6.62 8.41 -24.25
C ASN A 64 -6.56 6.92 -24.63
N LYS A 65 -6.67 6.58 -25.93
CA LYS A 65 -6.59 5.19 -26.38
C LYS A 65 -5.21 4.59 -26.18
N VAL A 66 -4.16 5.38 -26.48
CA VAL A 66 -2.76 4.95 -26.29
C VAL A 66 -2.47 4.82 -24.80
N PHE A 67 -2.92 5.78 -23.99
CA PHE A 67 -2.77 5.71 -22.54
C PHE A 67 -3.41 4.44 -21.94
N ILE A 68 -4.66 4.15 -22.30
CA ILE A 68 -5.36 2.94 -21.88
C ILE A 68 -4.61 1.68 -22.36
N ALA A 69 -4.11 1.66 -23.60
CA ALA A 69 -3.34 0.53 -24.11
C ALA A 69 -2.04 0.29 -23.30
N VAL A 70 -1.34 1.36 -22.91
CA VAL A 70 -0.16 1.25 -22.04
C VAL A 70 -0.55 0.68 -20.67
N LEU A 71 -1.62 1.19 -20.05
CA LEU A 71 -2.10 0.67 -18.76
C LEU A 71 -2.44 -0.82 -18.83
N ILE A 72 -3.14 -1.25 -19.89
CA ILE A 72 -3.44 -2.67 -20.13
C ILE A 72 -2.15 -3.48 -20.30
N GLY A 73 -1.17 -2.95 -21.03
CA GLY A 73 0.15 -3.56 -21.18
C GLY A 73 0.84 -3.78 -19.82
N VAL A 74 0.83 -2.78 -18.95
CA VAL A 74 1.39 -2.87 -17.58
C VAL A 74 0.67 -3.93 -16.75
N ILE A 75 -0.66 -3.97 -16.84
CA ILE A 75 -1.49 -4.97 -16.13
C ILE A 75 -1.16 -6.40 -16.56
N ILE A 76 -0.97 -6.63 -17.86
CA ILE A 76 -0.60 -7.96 -18.39
C ILE A 76 0.85 -8.29 -18.01
N TYR A 77 1.74 -7.29 -18.03
CA TYR A 77 3.14 -7.49 -17.72
C TYR A 77 3.41 -7.84 -16.26
N GLY A 78 2.61 -7.32 -15.31
CA GLY A 78 2.78 -7.59 -13.87
C GLY A 78 2.82 -9.08 -13.52
N PRO A 79 1.76 -9.87 -13.82
CA PRO A 79 1.75 -11.33 -13.64
C PRO A 79 2.89 -12.05 -14.34
N TYR A 80 3.23 -11.63 -15.57
CA TYR A 80 4.36 -12.20 -16.31
C TYR A 80 5.67 -11.98 -15.55
N PHE A 81 5.96 -10.75 -15.13
CA PHE A 81 7.15 -10.43 -14.34
C PHE A 81 7.20 -11.25 -13.04
N ARG A 82 6.07 -11.36 -12.33
CA ARG A 82 5.99 -12.17 -11.10
C ARG A 82 6.23 -13.65 -11.37
N SER A 83 5.75 -14.20 -12.49
CA SER A 83 5.99 -15.61 -12.84
C SER A 83 7.48 -15.93 -13.05
N LEU A 84 8.26 -14.95 -13.52
CA LEU A 84 9.72 -15.10 -13.68
C LEU A 84 10.47 -15.07 -12.35
N HIS A 85 9.97 -14.33 -11.36
CA HIS A 85 10.68 -14.07 -10.09
C HIS A 85 10.01 -14.74 -8.87
N PHE A 86 8.97 -15.54 -9.08
CA PHE A 86 8.22 -16.22 -8.02
C PHE A 86 9.10 -17.16 -7.17
N GLY A 87 10.03 -17.85 -7.84
CA GLY A 87 10.94 -18.81 -7.21
C GLY A 87 12.15 -18.16 -6.52
N GLU A 88 12.32 -16.84 -6.65
CA GLU A 88 13.47 -16.15 -6.07
C GLU A 88 13.22 -15.79 -4.60
N GLU A 89 14.27 -15.92 -3.78
CA GLU A 89 14.26 -15.46 -2.38
C GLU A 89 14.40 -13.92 -2.26
N SER A 90 14.68 -13.23 -3.36
CA SER A 90 14.83 -11.78 -3.42
C SER A 90 13.55 -11.01 -3.03
N GLY A 91 12.38 -11.65 -3.13
CA GLY A 91 11.09 -10.98 -2.96
C GLY A 91 10.76 -10.02 -4.10
N ALA A 92 11.47 -10.09 -5.24
CA ALA A 92 11.22 -9.25 -6.41
C ALA A 92 9.80 -9.39 -6.95
N TYR A 93 9.14 -10.52 -6.74
CA TYR A 93 7.72 -10.72 -7.09
C TYR A 93 6.76 -9.78 -6.33
N LEU A 94 7.21 -9.14 -5.25
CA LEU A 94 6.40 -8.26 -4.40
C LEU A 94 6.88 -6.81 -4.44
N TYR A 95 8.19 -6.59 -4.28
CA TYR A 95 8.75 -5.26 -4.05
C TYR A 95 9.19 -4.53 -5.32
N HIS A 96 9.34 -5.24 -6.45
CA HIS A 96 9.85 -4.62 -7.67
C HIS A 96 8.80 -3.69 -8.29
N TYR A 97 9.25 -2.64 -8.98
CA TYR A 97 8.33 -1.69 -9.64
C TYR A 97 7.36 -2.41 -10.60
N PHE A 98 7.90 -3.31 -11.42
CA PHE A 98 7.10 -4.13 -12.36
C PHE A 98 6.15 -5.12 -11.68
N SER A 99 6.41 -5.50 -10.43
CA SER A 99 5.49 -6.34 -9.65
C SER A 99 4.46 -5.54 -8.86
N SER A 100 4.43 -4.22 -8.96
CA SER A 100 3.48 -3.38 -8.21
C SER A 100 2.69 -2.41 -9.10
N PHE A 101 3.24 -2.04 -10.27
CA PHE A 101 2.61 -1.07 -11.17
C PHE A 101 1.30 -1.55 -11.82
N ASP A 102 1.05 -2.85 -11.91
CA ASP A 102 -0.23 -3.37 -12.37
C ASP A 102 -1.40 -2.94 -11.46
N GLY A 103 -1.21 -2.93 -10.13
CA GLY A 103 -2.21 -2.46 -9.19
C GLY A 103 -2.54 -0.98 -9.38
N ILE A 104 -1.52 -0.16 -9.58
CA ILE A 104 -1.67 1.28 -9.88
C ILE A 104 -2.36 1.47 -11.24
N ALA A 105 -2.01 0.67 -12.24
CA ALA A 105 -2.62 0.73 -13.56
C ALA A 105 -4.11 0.32 -13.52
N VAL A 106 -4.48 -0.69 -12.73
CA VAL A 106 -5.89 -1.02 -12.44
C VAL A 106 -6.60 0.15 -11.78
N GLY A 107 -5.97 0.82 -10.81
CA GLY A 107 -6.51 2.03 -10.19
C GLY A 107 -6.76 3.15 -11.21
N CYS A 108 -5.80 3.42 -12.09
CA CYS A 108 -5.93 4.41 -13.17
C CYS A 108 -7.09 4.06 -14.13
N LEU A 109 -7.18 2.80 -14.57
CA LEU A 109 -8.29 2.36 -15.42
C LEU A 109 -9.64 2.45 -14.71
N THR A 110 -9.68 2.12 -13.42
CA THR A 110 -10.89 2.24 -12.60
C THR A 110 -11.35 3.70 -12.52
N ALA A 111 -10.42 4.65 -12.37
CA ALA A 111 -10.73 6.08 -12.37
C ALA A 111 -11.19 6.61 -13.73
N ILE A 112 -10.60 6.16 -14.84
CA ILE A 112 -11.08 6.51 -16.19
C ILE A 112 -12.47 5.94 -16.43
N PHE A 113 -12.68 4.67 -16.03
CA PHE A 113 -13.95 3.99 -16.18
C PHE A 113 -15.04 4.69 -15.38
N SER A 114 -14.77 5.06 -14.12
CA SER A 114 -15.73 5.74 -13.24
C SER A 114 -16.15 7.12 -13.74
N HIS A 115 -15.20 7.85 -14.33
CA HIS A 115 -15.48 9.16 -14.88
C HIS A 115 -16.35 9.06 -16.15
N LYS A 116 -16.15 8.02 -16.95
CA LYS A 116 -16.89 7.82 -18.22
C LYS A 116 -18.22 7.11 -18.02
N TYR A 117 -18.27 6.18 -17.07
CA TYR A 117 -19.41 5.32 -16.78
C TYR A 117 -19.68 5.37 -15.28
N GLN A 118 -20.90 5.72 -14.91
CA GLN A 118 -21.37 5.68 -13.52
C GLN A 118 -22.28 4.47 -13.37
N PRO A 119 -21.73 3.27 -13.13
CA PRO A 119 -22.53 2.05 -13.09
C PRO A 119 -23.51 2.10 -11.90
N ASN A 120 -24.82 2.14 -12.21
CA ASN A 120 -25.85 2.01 -11.19
C ASN A 120 -26.22 0.53 -10.98
N TRP A 121 -25.39 -0.20 -10.23
CA TRP A 121 -25.65 -1.60 -9.95
C TRP A 121 -26.76 -1.77 -8.90
N HIS A 122 -27.88 -2.36 -9.33
CA HIS A 122 -29.05 -2.62 -8.49
C HIS A 122 -28.72 -3.42 -7.21
N TYR A 123 -27.76 -4.35 -7.30
CA TYR A 123 -27.34 -5.22 -6.20
C TYR A 123 -25.96 -4.85 -5.62
N LYS A 124 -25.57 -3.57 -5.64
CA LYS A 124 -24.23 -3.12 -5.20
C LYS A 124 -23.80 -3.61 -3.82
N LYS A 125 -24.73 -3.68 -2.85
CA LYS A 125 -24.44 -4.16 -1.48
C LYS A 125 -24.08 -5.65 -1.46
N LEU A 126 -24.86 -6.47 -2.17
CA LEU A 126 -24.59 -7.90 -2.28
C LEU A 126 -23.26 -8.13 -3.02
N LEU A 127 -23.04 -7.42 -4.14
CA LEU A 127 -21.80 -7.47 -4.90
C LEU A 127 -20.59 -7.08 -4.04
N SER A 128 -20.69 -6.02 -3.24
CA SER A 128 -19.62 -5.59 -2.33
C SER A 128 -19.27 -6.68 -1.32
N TRP A 129 -20.27 -7.33 -0.71
CA TRP A 129 -20.03 -8.44 0.23
C TRP A 129 -19.42 -9.65 -0.47
N LEU A 130 -19.86 -9.99 -1.68
CA LEU A 130 -19.26 -11.07 -2.47
C LEU A 130 -17.80 -10.77 -2.82
N ILE A 131 -17.47 -9.53 -3.18
CA ILE A 131 -16.10 -9.09 -3.43
C ILE A 131 -15.26 -9.17 -2.16
N ILE A 132 -15.76 -8.67 -1.02
CA ILE A 132 -15.03 -8.73 0.26
C ILE A 132 -14.80 -10.19 0.67
N LEU A 133 -15.81 -11.05 0.52
CA LEU A 133 -15.69 -12.47 0.84
C LEU A 133 -14.70 -13.17 -0.08
N SER A 134 -14.71 -12.87 -1.38
CA SER A 134 -13.76 -13.46 -2.34
C SER A 134 -12.33 -12.98 -2.09
N MET A 135 -12.12 -11.71 -1.76
CA MET A 135 -10.82 -11.17 -1.33
C MET A 135 -10.33 -11.84 -0.04
N THR A 136 -11.23 -12.05 0.92
CA THR A 136 -10.91 -12.73 2.18
C THR A 136 -10.56 -14.20 1.94
N ALA A 137 -11.35 -14.90 1.12
CA ALA A 137 -11.08 -16.29 0.76
C ALA A 137 -9.74 -16.41 0.02
N LEU A 138 -9.45 -15.52 -0.93
CA LEU A 138 -8.18 -15.47 -1.65
C LEU A 138 -6.99 -15.24 -0.70
N TYR A 139 -7.14 -14.31 0.25
CA TYR A 139 -6.10 -14.02 1.24
C TYR A 139 -5.81 -15.22 2.17
N LEU A 140 -6.84 -15.99 2.51
CA LEU A 140 -6.73 -17.17 3.40
C LEU A 140 -6.43 -18.48 2.65
N TYR A 141 -6.52 -18.49 1.33
CA TYR A 141 -6.40 -19.69 0.51
C TYR A 141 -4.98 -20.28 0.51
N ALA A 142 -3.96 -19.44 0.35
CA ALA A 142 -2.57 -19.85 0.25
C ALA A 142 -1.61 -18.71 0.65
N PRO A 143 -0.35 -19.02 1.02
CA PRO A 143 0.66 -18.01 1.27
C PRO A 143 0.83 -17.05 0.07
N ILE A 144 1.04 -15.76 0.34
CA ILE A 144 1.16 -14.73 -0.71
C ILE A 144 2.22 -15.09 -1.75
N LYS A 145 3.35 -15.69 -1.33
CA LYS A 145 4.39 -16.15 -2.24
C LYS A 145 3.78 -17.08 -3.30
N GLU A 146 3.03 -18.11 -2.88
CA GLU A 146 2.46 -19.18 -3.73
C GLU A 146 1.41 -18.73 -4.76
N VAL A 147 0.69 -17.66 -4.47
CA VAL A 147 -0.31 -17.09 -5.38
C VAL A 147 0.11 -15.76 -5.98
N SER A 148 1.35 -15.32 -5.75
CA SER A 148 1.79 -13.96 -6.11
C SER A 148 1.66 -13.67 -7.61
N THR A 149 1.77 -14.68 -8.47
CA THR A 149 1.71 -14.52 -9.93
C THR A 149 0.40 -13.90 -10.40
N TRP A 150 -0.75 -14.31 -9.85
CA TRP A 150 -2.07 -13.82 -10.27
C TRP A 150 -2.87 -13.18 -9.12
N GLY A 151 -2.64 -13.60 -7.88
CA GLY A 151 -3.41 -13.20 -6.71
C GLY A 151 -3.35 -11.70 -6.43
N ILE A 152 -2.17 -11.08 -6.60
CA ILE A 152 -1.98 -9.64 -6.37
C ILE A 152 -2.80 -8.82 -7.40
N SER A 153 -2.74 -9.18 -8.68
CA SER A 153 -3.51 -8.52 -9.73
C SER A 153 -5.01 -8.71 -9.53
N LEU A 154 -5.44 -9.91 -9.14
CA LEU A 154 -6.85 -10.19 -8.82
C LEU A 154 -7.33 -9.33 -7.64
N PHE A 155 -6.49 -9.17 -6.60
CA PHE A 155 -6.79 -8.29 -5.46
C PHE A 155 -6.93 -6.83 -5.90
N ALA A 156 -6.07 -6.36 -6.82
CA ALA A 156 -6.18 -5.03 -7.39
C ALA A 156 -7.49 -4.83 -8.18
N PHE A 157 -7.87 -5.79 -9.03
CA PHE A 157 -9.14 -5.76 -9.76
C PHE A 157 -10.35 -5.78 -8.82
N ALA A 158 -10.34 -6.66 -7.82
CA ALA A 158 -11.38 -6.74 -6.81
C ALA A 158 -11.52 -5.41 -6.04
N THR A 159 -10.39 -4.78 -5.70
CA THR A 159 -10.36 -3.45 -5.08
C THR A 159 -10.94 -2.39 -6.01
N GLY A 160 -10.59 -2.39 -7.30
CA GLY A 160 -11.17 -1.50 -8.30
C GLY A 160 -12.70 -1.64 -8.40
N LEU A 161 -13.21 -2.87 -8.49
CA LEU A 161 -14.65 -3.17 -8.48
C LEU A 161 -15.35 -2.72 -7.19
N LEU A 162 -14.69 -2.91 -6.04
CA LEU A 162 -15.20 -2.45 -4.76
C LEU A 162 -15.32 -0.93 -4.74
N ILE A 163 -14.30 -0.21 -5.24
CA ILE A 163 -14.37 1.26 -5.40
C ILE A 163 -15.53 1.64 -6.31
N LEU A 164 -15.75 0.94 -7.44
CA LEU A 164 -16.89 1.17 -8.34
C LEU A 164 -18.25 1.03 -7.63
N CYS A 165 -18.38 0.14 -6.64
CA CYS A 165 -19.62 -0.04 -5.88
C CYS A 165 -19.97 1.17 -4.98
N PHE A 166 -18.98 1.97 -4.59
CA PHE A 166 -19.11 3.05 -3.59
C PHE A 166 -18.82 4.45 -4.15
N GLN A 167 -18.88 4.64 -5.47
CA GLN A 167 -18.55 5.93 -6.11
C GLN A 167 -19.58 7.02 -5.87
N HIS A 168 -20.84 6.62 -5.76
CA HIS A 168 -21.88 7.55 -5.40
C HIS A 168 -21.80 7.78 -3.90
N PRO A 169 -21.72 9.04 -3.45
CA PRO A 169 -21.93 9.36 -2.04
C PRO A 169 -23.32 8.83 -1.70
N SER A 170 -23.37 7.70 -1.01
CA SER A 170 -24.58 7.30 -0.33
C SER A 170 -24.84 8.40 0.70
N GLU A 171 -26.05 8.94 0.74
CA GLU A 171 -26.54 9.84 1.79
C GLU A 171 -26.43 9.26 3.21
N THR A 172 -25.81 8.10 3.39
CA THR A 172 -25.21 7.71 4.66
C THR A 172 -24.03 8.63 4.98
N GLN A 173 -24.36 9.86 5.40
CA GLN A 173 -23.69 10.45 6.56
C GLN A 173 -23.41 9.34 7.57
N ALA A 174 -22.26 9.38 8.24
CA ALA A 174 -21.88 8.40 9.24
C ALA A 174 -22.84 8.50 10.45
N HIS A 175 -24.05 7.96 10.33
CA HIS A 175 -25.08 8.01 11.35
C HIS A 175 -24.75 7.02 12.48
N ASN A 176 -24.08 5.91 12.13
CA ASN A 176 -23.74 4.84 13.08
C ASN A 176 -22.27 4.94 13.52
N LEU A 177 -22.02 4.58 14.79
CA LEU A 177 -20.70 4.58 15.39
C LEU A 177 -19.68 3.78 14.57
N LEU A 178 -20.06 2.60 14.08
CA LEU A 178 -19.20 1.74 13.26
C LEU A 178 -18.71 2.45 12.00
N THR A 179 -19.59 3.15 11.27
CA THR A 179 -19.21 3.90 10.08
C THR A 179 -18.27 5.05 10.42
N LYS A 180 -18.50 5.75 11.54
CA LYS A 180 -17.59 6.81 12.03
C LYS A 180 -16.20 6.24 12.33
N VAL A 181 -16.12 5.09 13.01
CA VAL A 181 -14.86 4.43 13.32
C VAL A 181 -14.14 3.98 12.05
N MET A 182 -14.85 3.39 11.07
CA MET A 182 -14.26 2.99 9.80
C MET A 182 -13.70 4.17 9.01
N VAL A 183 -14.43 5.29 8.94
CA VAL A 183 -13.94 6.52 8.31
C VAL A 183 -12.72 7.07 9.06
N TRP A 184 -12.77 7.09 10.39
CA TRP A 184 -11.66 7.55 11.23
C TRP A 184 -10.39 6.71 11.02
N LEU A 185 -10.53 5.38 10.91
CA LEU A 185 -9.43 4.46 10.59
C LEU A 185 -8.91 4.69 9.17
N GLY A 186 -9.81 4.82 8.19
CA GLY A 186 -9.44 5.04 6.79
C GLY A 186 -8.63 6.32 6.59
N GLN A 187 -9.02 7.42 7.25
CA GLN A 187 -8.30 8.71 7.20
C GLN A 187 -6.87 8.62 7.73
N ARG A 188 -6.59 7.68 8.64
CA ARG A 188 -5.28 7.47 9.29
C ARG A 188 -4.53 6.25 8.76
N SER A 189 -5.03 5.63 7.70
CA SER A 189 -4.47 4.40 7.15
C SER A 189 -3.02 4.60 6.67
N TYR A 190 -2.69 5.78 6.15
CA TYR A 190 -1.35 6.13 5.71
C TYR A 190 -0.35 6.20 6.88
N GLU A 191 -0.64 6.97 7.93
CA GLU A 191 0.22 7.02 9.12
C GLU A 191 0.31 5.67 9.80
N THR A 192 -0.81 4.94 9.87
CA THR A 192 -0.83 3.57 10.41
C THR A 192 0.13 2.68 9.63
N TYR A 193 0.08 2.73 8.30
CA TYR A 193 1.01 1.99 7.45
C TYR A 193 2.46 2.42 7.68
N LEU A 194 2.76 3.71 7.83
CA LEU A 194 4.15 4.17 7.98
C LEU A 194 4.76 3.78 9.34
N PHE A 195 3.98 3.88 10.42
CA PHE A 195 4.51 3.76 11.78
C PHE A 195 4.36 2.37 12.40
N HIS A 196 3.55 1.47 11.84
CA HIS A 196 3.35 0.14 12.43
C HIS A 196 4.65 -0.67 12.57
N LEU A 197 5.56 -0.65 11.58
CA LEU A 197 6.86 -1.35 11.71
C LEU A 197 7.82 -0.68 12.68
N VAL A 198 7.71 0.65 12.88
CA VAL A 198 8.48 1.37 13.91
C VAL A 198 8.05 0.89 15.28
N VAL A 199 6.74 0.88 15.55
CA VAL A 199 6.17 0.41 16.82
C VAL A 199 6.51 -1.05 17.06
N LEU A 200 6.31 -1.90 16.05
CA LEU A 200 6.63 -3.32 16.14
C LEU A 200 8.13 -3.55 16.37
N GLY A 201 8.99 -2.77 15.72
CA GLY A 201 10.44 -2.79 15.92
C GLY A 201 10.84 -2.44 17.34
N LEU A 202 10.29 -1.36 17.91
CA LEU A 202 10.52 -0.96 19.30
C LEU A 202 10.04 -2.05 20.28
N MET A 203 8.86 -2.61 20.04
CA MET A 203 8.33 -3.69 20.88
C MET A 203 9.19 -4.96 20.81
N LYS A 204 9.74 -5.32 19.64
CA LYS A 204 10.65 -6.47 19.50
C LYS A 204 11.97 -6.29 20.22
N VAL A 205 12.44 -5.04 20.39
CA VAL A 205 13.64 -4.73 21.18
C VAL A 205 13.35 -4.87 22.68
N ALA A 206 12.17 -4.43 23.13
CA ALA A 206 11.76 -4.53 24.53
C ALA A 206 11.34 -5.97 24.92
N PHE A 207 10.70 -6.70 24.02
CA PHE A 207 10.16 -8.05 24.23
C PHE A 207 10.70 -8.99 23.15
N VAL A 208 11.74 -9.74 23.49
CA VAL A 208 12.38 -10.68 22.55
C VAL A 208 11.41 -11.82 22.23
N PRO A 209 10.98 -12.00 20.96
CA PRO A 209 9.90 -12.93 20.62
C PRO A 209 10.16 -14.39 21.01
N ALA A 210 11.43 -14.82 20.99
CA ALA A 210 11.84 -16.18 21.33
C ALA A 210 11.75 -16.48 22.83
N GLN A 211 11.76 -15.45 23.68
CA GLN A 211 11.75 -15.56 25.14
C GLN A 211 10.40 -15.17 25.75
N THR A 212 9.46 -14.72 24.91
CA THR A 212 8.16 -14.22 25.38
C THR A 212 7.13 -15.34 25.40
N ASP A 213 6.51 -15.55 26.56
CA ASP A 213 5.44 -16.53 26.74
C ASP A 213 4.25 -16.28 25.83
N ALA A 214 3.61 -17.37 25.38
CA ALA A 214 2.44 -17.29 24.50
C ALA A 214 1.26 -16.53 25.12
N SER A 215 1.09 -16.61 26.45
CA SER A 215 0.04 -15.89 27.20
C SER A 215 0.18 -14.38 27.10
N ILE A 216 1.43 -13.88 27.06
CA ILE A 216 1.74 -12.45 26.99
C ILE A 216 1.62 -11.92 25.56
N LYS A 217 1.79 -12.78 24.53
CA LYS A 217 1.74 -12.37 23.12
C LYS A 217 0.40 -11.74 22.72
N ILE A 218 -0.73 -12.22 23.26
CA ILE A 218 -2.05 -11.63 22.99
C ILE A 218 -2.12 -10.21 23.57
N MET A 219 -1.64 -10.03 24.80
CA MET A 219 -1.58 -8.70 25.44
C MET A 219 -0.66 -7.75 24.65
N LEU A 220 0.49 -8.25 24.19
CA LEU A 220 1.40 -7.47 23.33
C LEU A 220 0.79 -7.14 21.98
N LEU A 221 0.00 -8.03 21.37
CA LEU A 221 -0.71 -7.75 20.13
C LEU A 221 -1.73 -6.62 20.32
N ILE A 222 -2.51 -6.67 21.41
CA ILE A 222 -3.46 -5.59 21.74
C ILE A 222 -2.70 -4.29 21.99
N GLY A 223 -1.62 -4.33 22.77
CA GLY A 223 -0.76 -3.18 23.04
C GLY A 223 -0.14 -2.60 21.77
N TYR A 224 0.32 -3.44 20.84
CA TYR A 224 0.84 -3.06 19.54
C TYR A 224 -0.20 -2.33 18.70
N LEU A 225 -1.42 -2.87 18.59
CA LEU A 225 -2.49 -2.24 17.83
C LEU A 225 -2.86 -0.89 18.42
N VAL A 226 -3.08 -0.82 19.73
CA VAL A 226 -3.41 0.43 20.44
C VAL A 226 -2.30 1.46 20.25
N LEU A 227 -1.04 1.09 20.48
CA LEU A 227 0.09 2.00 20.38
C LEU A 227 0.28 2.50 18.94
N THR A 228 0.13 1.63 17.95
CA THR A 228 0.19 2.00 16.53
C THR A 228 -0.89 3.02 16.19
N PHE A 229 -2.15 2.79 16.59
CA PHE A 229 -3.22 3.74 16.32
C PHE A 229 -3.06 5.07 17.07
N VAL A 230 -2.63 5.04 18.33
CA VAL A 230 -2.41 6.25 19.14
C VAL A 230 -1.28 7.10 18.54
N ILE A 231 -0.15 6.48 18.19
CA ILE A 231 0.97 7.19 17.56
C ILE A 231 0.55 7.74 16.20
N SER A 232 -0.13 6.94 15.38
CA SER A 232 -0.58 7.37 14.05
C SER A 232 -1.55 8.56 14.13
N ALA A 233 -2.50 8.52 15.07
CA ALA A 233 -3.43 9.62 15.30
C ALA A 233 -2.74 10.88 15.86
N ALA A 234 -1.72 10.72 16.71
CA ALA A 234 -0.94 11.84 17.20
C ALA A 234 -0.13 12.50 16.08
N ILE A 235 0.53 11.70 15.23
CA ILE A 235 1.34 12.20 14.11
C ILE A 235 0.47 12.89 13.08
N GLU A 236 -0.65 12.27 12.69
CA GLU A 236 -1.58 12.87 11.74
C GLU A 236 -2.12 14.22 12.25
N LYS A 237 -2.50 14.30 13.54
CA LYS A 237 -3.05 15.52 14.15
C LYS A 237 -2.03 16.64 14.34
N TYR A 238 -0.84 16.31 14.85
CA TYR A 238 0.15 17.32 15.26
C TYR A 238 1.25 17.57 14.22
N TYR A 239 1.44 16.68 13.26
CA TYR A 239 2.50 16.79 12.26
C TYR A 239 1.96 16.75 10.82
N SER A 240 1.34 15.65 10.37
CA SER A 240 0.96 15.48 8.96
C SER A 240 -0.05 16.54 8.50
N THR A 241 -1.13 16.74 9.25
CA THR A 241 -2.21 17.67 8.85
C THR A 241 -1.74 19.14 8.87
N PRO A 242 -1.07 19.63 9.93
CA PRO A 242 -0.51 20.98 9.93
C PRO A 242 0.51 21.20 8.81
N LEU A 243 1.43 20.24 8.59
CA LEU A 243 2.47 20.36 7.58
C LEU A 243 1.88 20.35 6.16
N ASN A 244 0.95 19.43 5.87
CA ASN A 244 0.25 19.41 4.58
C ASN A 244 -0.51 20.72 4.34
N SER A 245 -1.19 21.25 5.36
CA SER A 245 -1.89 22.55 5.26
C SER A 245 -0.92 23.70 4.99
N TYR A 246 0.25 23.69 5.61
CA TYR A 246 1.30 24.69 5.40
C TYR A 246 1.90 24.62 3.99
N ILE A 247 2.27 23.42 3.52
CA ILE A 247 2.81 23.19 2.18
C ILE A 247 1.80 23.62 1.12
N ARG A 248 0.53 23.24 1.27
CA ARG A 248 -0.54 23.64 0.34
C ARG A 248 -0.68 25.16 0.27
N LYS A 249 -0.68 25.86 1.41
CA LYS A 249 -0.74 27.34 1.42
C LYS A 249 0.43 28.01 0.69
N ILE A 250 1.62 27.41 0.70
CA ILE A 250 2.81 27.96 0.04
C ILE A 250 2.78 27.70 -1.47
N PHE A 251 2.53 26.45 -1.87
CA PHE A 251 2.74 26.01 -3.25
C PHE A 251 1.46 25.99 -4.08
N ILE A 252 0.31 25.83 -3.44
CA ILE A 252 -1.01 25.87 -4.06
C ILE A 252 -1.63 27.20 -3.62
N LYS A 253 -1.31 28.29 -4.33
CA LYS A 253 -2.12 29.50 -4.24
C LYS A 253 -3.54 29.11 -4.63
N ASP A 254 -4.46 29.19 -3.69
CA ASP A 254 -5.88 29.19 -4.02
C ASP A 254 -6.08 30.28 -5.07
N LYS A 255 -6.42 29.87 -6.30
CA LYS A 255 -7.01 30.77 -7.27
C LYS A 255 -8.42 31.06 -6.73
N SER A 256 -8.51 32.00 -5.79
CA SER A 256 -9.77 32.66 -5.45
C SER A 256 -10.19 33.56 -6.61
#